data_AF-K9FUZ0-F1
#
_entry.id   AF-K9FUZ0-F1
#
_cell.length_a   1.000
_cell.length_b   1.000
_cell.length_c   1.000
_cell.angle_alpha   90.00
_cell.angle_beta   90.00
_cell.angle_gamma   90.00
#
_symmetry.space_group_name_H-M   'P 1'
#
loop_
_entity.id
_entity.type
_entity.pdbx_description
1 polymer ?
#
loop_
_entity_poly.entity_id
_entity_poly.type
_entity_poly.pdbx_seq_one_letter_code
_entity_poly.pdbx_strand_id
1 'polypeptide(L)'
;MSEYFNSYNKALPLFTESRLDKLLQRQYSWNPESSSSWWAAFNVILGLSYKARAQKAIDGSEDWKKSFGHIRNALNVVVELLMRAADILAVQGLLGLAMFFHETPDPQPLFTFAAAAMRLAQSIGLHRSHTYGLDHAEIEERNRTFWIAFIVDADICHKTGRPAAQDTNDFNTVLPTELPHDGLGLVQLDGIEVNYLRAYARFSLLQRDIYCRLYTTTATQKSGQDLIKEVKDCEAALLDWKKCIPIELQPQPKFSAGQNFFYQCILRLHFAYHCCYAQLHQICLHAKRLIEVEMIGNASPNSIPEMEHCISGSLTAARSAVDLLEHVEKFGLSFTWYAQFCVLFWRQLKQMLTSVQGVLYTSLLLWSQRSSPISSHTHTKIPLRIFI
;
A
#
# COMPACT_ATOMS: atom_id res chain seq x y z
N MET A 1 2.05 -15.90 -17.03
CA MET A 1 1.15 -14.81 -17.47
C MET A 1 -0.28 -15.05 -17.04
N SER A 2 -0.98 -16.09 -17.51
CA SER A 2 -2.38 -16.36 -17.09
C SER A 2 -2.58 -16.34 -15.56
N GLU A 3 -1.67 -16.95 -14.79
CA GLU A 3 -1.74 -16.91 -13.33
C GLU A 3 -1.66 -15.48 -12.74
N TYR A 4 -0.85 -14.59 -13.31
CA TYR A 4 -0.77 -13.19 -12.91
C TYR A 4 -2.08 -12.45 -13.20
N PHE A 5 -2.64 -12.65 -14.39
CA PHE A 5 -3.90 -12.02 -14.80
C PHE A 5 -5.09 -12.47 -13.96
N ASN A 6 -5.10 -13.75 -13.56
CA ASN A 6 -6.13 -14.33 -12.70
C ASN A 6 -5.94 -14.04 -11.20
N SER A 7 -4.85 -13.38 -10.79
CA SER A 7 -4.54 -13.09 -9.38
C SER A 7 -4.24 -11.61 -9.13
N TYR A 8 -2.96 -11.20 -9.16
CA TYR A 8 -2.53 -9.83 -8.89
C TYR A 8 -3.24 -8.81 -9.79
N ASN A 9 -3.26 -9.05 -11.11
CA ASN A 9 -3.86 -8.10 -12.06
C ASN A 9 -5.38 -8.03 -11.93
N LYS A 10 -6.04 -9.08 -11.42
CA LYS A 10 -7.49 -9.05 -11.23
C LYS A 10 -7.88 -8.04 -10.15
N ALA A 11 -7.11 -7.98 -9.05
CA ALA A 11 -7.35 -7.03 -7.95
C ALA A 11 -6.76 -5.64 -8.22
N LEU A 12 -5.52 -5.57 -8.72
CA LEU A 12 -4.82 -4.34 -9.08
C LEU A 12 -4.42 -4.43 -10.56
N PRO A 13 -5.33 -4.09 -11.50
CA PRO A 13 -5.12 -4.22 -12.93
C PRO A 13 -4.10 -3.21 -13.44
N LEU A 14 -2.82 -3.57 -13.31
CA LEU A 14 -1.70 -2.77 -13.73
C LEU A 14 -1.48 -2.89 -15.24
N PHE A 15 -1.72 -4.06 -15.83
CA PHE A 15 -1.51 -4.30 -17.25
C PHE A 15 -2.77 -4.78 -17.97
N THR A 16 -2.84 -4.46 -19.26
CA THR A 16 -3.89 -4.97 -20.16
C THR A 16 -3.45 -6.27 -20.84
N GLU A 17 -4.18 -7.37 -20.62
CA GLU A 17 -3.83 -8.69 -21.14
C GLU A 17 -3.74 -8.73 -22.67
N SER A 18 -4.75 -8.20 -23.37
CA SER A 18 -4.80 -8.20 -24.85
C SER A 18 -3.62 -7.47 -25.50
N ARG A 19 -3.11 -6.42 -24.86
CA ARG A 19 -1.92 -5.69 -25.31
C ARG A 19 -0.66 -6.54 -25.12
N LEU A 20 -0.52 -7.15 -23.95
CA LEU A 20 0.66 -7.95 -23.61
C LEU A 20 0.72 -9.25 -24.42
N ASP A 21 -0.43 -9.85 -24.76
CA ASP A 21 -0.48 -11.03 -25.63
C ASP A 21 0.09 -10.74 -27.03
N LYS A 22 -0.24 -9.58 -27.60
CA LYS A 22 0.33 -9.13 -28.89
C LYS A 22 1.84 -8.94 -28.79
N LEU A 23 2.31 -8.31 -27.72
CA LEU A 23 3.75 -8.09 -27.47
C LEU A 23 4.49 -9.41 -27.24
N LEU A 24 3.85 -10.36 -26.55
CA LEU A 24 4.39 -11.68 -26.31
C LEU A 24 4.54 -12.49 -27.60
N GLN A 25 3.49 -12.52 -28.43
CA GLN A 25 3.56 -13.18 -29.73
C GLN A 25 4.67 -12.59 -30.60
N ARG A 26 4.80 -11.26 -30.59
CA ARG A 26 5.88 -10.57 -31.29
C ARG A 26 7.25 -10.89 -30.73
N GLN A 27 7.41 -11.00 -29.41
CA GLN A 27 8.67 -11.34 -28.73
C GLN A 27 9.26 -12.68 -29.19
N TYR A 28 8.41 -13.66 -29.51
CA TYR A 28 8.81 -14.98 -30.00
C TYR A 28 8.67 -15.12 -31.52
N SER A 29 8.53 -14.01 -32.24
CA SER A 29 8.52 -13.96 -33.69
C SER A 29 9.92 -13.64 -34.26
N TRP A 30 10.04 -13.59 -35.59
CA TRP A 30 11.24 -13.15 -36.29
C TRP A 30 11.56 -11.65 -36.10
N ASN A 31 10.66 -10.87 -35.49
CA ASN A 31 10.83 -9.44 -35.22
C ASN A 31 10.46 -9.12 -33.76
N PRO A 32 11.30 -9.53 -32.79
CA PRO A 32 11.04 -9.32 -31.37
C PRO A 32 10.90 -7.85 -31.01
N GLU A 33 10.07 -7.55 -30.01
CA GLU A 33 9.97 -6.21 -29.44
C GLU A 33 11.26 -5.85 -28.71
N SER A 34 11.85 -4.69 -29.06
CA SER A 34 13.11 -4.22 -28.49
C SER A 34 12.93 -3.17 -27.40
N SER A 35 11.68 -2.76 -27.13
CA SER A 35 11.36 -1.81 -26.08
C SER A 35 11.77 -2.30 -24.68
N SER A 36 12.58 -1.49 -24.01
CA SER A 36 12.93 -1.69 -22.59
C SER A 36 11.71 -1.64 -21.66
N SER A 37 10.68 -0.86 -22.01
CA SER A 37 9.41 -0.80 -21.29
C SER A 37 8.69 -2.15 -21.30
N TRP A 38 8.60 -2.78 -22.47
CA TRP A 38 8.06 -4.13 -22.60
C TRP A 38 8.92 -5.15 -21.86
N TRP A 39 10.24 -5.10 -22.02
CA TRP A 39 11.15 -6.02 -21.34
C TRP A 39 11.00 -5.99 -19.81
N ALA A 40 10.88 -4.80 -19.24
CA ALA A 40 10.62 -4.62 -17.81
C ALA A 40 9.25 -5.18 -17.40
N ALA A 41 8.18 -4.79 -18.11
CA ALA A 41 6.83 -5.27 -17.85
C ALA A 41 6.73 -6.80 -17.89
N PHE A 42 7.27 -7.42 -18.95
CA PHE A 42 7.28 -8.86 -19.13
C PHE A 42 7.99 -9.58 -17.97
N ASN A 43 9.19 -9.12 -17.60
CA ASN A 43 9.95 -9.73 -16.51
C ASN A 43 9.30 -9.49 -15.14
N VAL A 44 8.70 -8.33 -14.90
CA VAL A 44 7.91 -8.07 -13.68
C VAL A 44 6.76 -9.05 -13.55
N ILE A 45 6.00 -9.29 -14.62
CA ILE A 45 4.86 -10.21 -14.62
C ILE A 45 5.32 -11.64 -14.30
N LEU A 46 6.42 -12.08 -14.91
CA LEU A 46 7.01 -13.39 -14.59
C LEU A 46 7.53 -13.45 -13.15
N GLY A 47 8.21 -12.41 -12.68
CA GLY A 47 8.72 -12.30 -11.32
C GLY A 47 7.62 -12.42 -10.27
N LEU A 48 6.52 -11.68 -10.43
CA LEU A 48 5.35 -11.75 -9.55
C LEU A 48 4.61 -13.09 -9.66
N SER A 49 4.53 -13.68 -10.85
CA SER A 49 3.94 -15.02 -11.05
C SER A 49 4.73 -16.09 -10.28
N TYR A 50 6.04 -16.15 -10.46
CA TYR A 50 6.90 -17.09 -9.76
C TYR A 50 6.91 -16.84 -8.25
N LYS A 51 6.83 -15.59 -7.81
CA LYS A 51 6.68 -15.24 -6.40
C LYS A 51 5.43 -15.88 -5.80
N ALA A 52 4.28 -15.73 -6.46
CA ALA A 52 3.02 -16.34 -5.99
C ALA A 52 3.11 -17.87 -5.89
N ARG A 53 3.76 -18.54 -6.85
CA ARG A 53 3.98 -20.00 -6.79
C ARG A 53 4.86 -20.39 -5.61
N ALA A 54 5.96 -19.67 -5.44
CA ALA A 54 6.91 -19.94 -4.37
C ALA A 54 6.27 -19.80 -2.98
N GLN A 55 5.30 -18.90 -2.81
CA GLN A 55 4.56 -18.73 -1.56
C GLN A 55 3.57 -19.87 -1.27
N LYS A 56 3.03 -20.53 -2.31
CA LYS A 56 2.06 -21.63 -2.17
C LYS A 56 2.74 -23.00 -2.05
N ALA A 57 3.96 -23.13 -2.56
CA ALA A 57 4.70 -24.38 -2.58
C ALA A 57 5.27 -24.74 -1.20
N ILE A 58 5.33 -26.04 -0.91
CA ILE A 58 6.01 -26.57 0.30
C ILE A 58 7.52 -26.25 0.21
N ASP A 59 8.12 -26.48 -0.96
CA ASP A 59 9.45 -26.01 -1.32
C ASP A 59 9.34 -25.07 -2.53
N GLY A 60 9.36 -23.77 -2.25
CA GLY A 60 9.33 -22.72 -3.26
C GLY A 60 10.72 -22.24 -3.71
N SER A 61 11.81 -22.89 -3.30
CA SER A 61 13.17 -22.36 -3.47
C SER A 61 13.54 -22.08 -4.93
N GLU A 62 13.14 -22.96 -5.86
CA GLU A 62 13.41 -22.80 -7.29
C GLU A 62 12.57 -21.69 -7.91
N ASP A 63 11.29 -21.59 -7.55
CA ASP A 63 10.42 -20.50 -8.01
C ASP A 63 10.88 -19.15 -7.45
N TRP A 64 11.39 -19.11 -6.21
CA TRP A 64 12.04 -17.92 -5.67
C TRP A 64 13.25 -17.49 -6.50
N LYS A 65 14.13 -18.42 -6.87
CA LYS A 65 15.29 -18.12 -7.73
C LYS A 65 14.85 -17.56 -9.08
N LYS A 66 13.85 -18.17 -9.72
CA LYS A 66 13.28 -17.68 -11.00
C LYS A 66 12.66 -16.30 -10.85
N SER A 67 11.89 -16.10 -9.77
CA SER A 67 11.27 -14.82 -9.43
C SER A 67 12.31 -13.70 -9.36
N PHE A 68 13.35 -13.88 -8.53
CA PHE A 68 14.45 -12.91 -8.42
C PHE A 68 15.24 -12.75 -9.71
N GLY A 69 15.45 -13.83 -10.47
CA GLY A 69 16.10 -13.80 -11.78
C GLY A 69 15.39 -12.86 -12.77
N HIS A 70 14.06 -12.95 -12.84
CA HIS A 70 13.25 -12.06 -13.67
C HIS A 70 13.26 -10.62 -13.15
N ILE A 71 13.13 -10.40 -11.85
CA ILE A 71 13.23 -9.05 -11.29
C ILE A 71 14.60 -8.41 -11.59
N ARG A 72 15.69 -9.18 -11.52
CA ARG A 72 17.01 -8.71 -11.93
C ARG A 72 17.06 -8.30 -13.41
N ASN A 73 16.42 -9.06 -14.29
CA ASN A 73 16.33 -8.69 -15.71
C ASN A 73 15.55 -7.40 -15.94
N ALA A 74 14.47 -7.16 -15.19
CA ALA A 74 13.74 -5.89 -15.23
C ALA A 74 14.58 -4.73 -14.68
N LEU A 75 15.35 -4.97 -13.61
CA LEU A 75 16.27 -3.96 -13.04
C LEU A 75 17.37 -3.52 -14.03
N ASN A 76 17.82 -4.40 -14.92
CA ASN A 76 18.87 -4.08 -15.91
C ASN A 76 18.48 -2.97 -16.90
N VAL A 77 17.19 -2.70 -17.08
CA VAL A 77 16.70 -1.66 -18.01
C VAL A 77 16.14 -0.42 -17.30
N VAL A 78 16.16 -0.37 -15.97
CA VAL A 78 15.57 0.73 -15.18
C VAL A 78 16.13 2.09 -15.57
N VAL A 79 17.44 2.22 -15.80
CA VAL A 79 18.05 3.50 -16.19
C VAL A 79 17.45 4.00 -17.51
N GLU A 80 17.20 3.11 -18.47
CA GLU A 80 16.55 3.47 -19.72
C GLU A 80 15.08 3.87 -19.52
N LEU A 81 14.35 3.18 -18.64
CA LEU A 81 12.98 3.56 -18.28
C LEU A 81 12.91 4.97 -17.70
N LEU A 82 13.88 5.34 -16.85
CA LEU A 82 13.93 6.64 -16.19
C LEU A 82 14.36 7.78 -17.12
N MET A 83 15.25 7.50 -18.08
CA MET A 83 15.93 8.53 -18.87
C MET A 83 15.38 8.69 -20.28
N ARG A 84 14.75 7.65 -20.85
CA ARG A 84 14.41 7.60 -22.28
C ARG A 84 12.98 7.17 -22.56
N ALA A 85 12.39 6.30 -21.73
CA ALA A 85 11.03 5.84 -21.96
C ALA A 85 10.01 6.88 -21.50
N ALA A 86 9.02 7.15 -22.34
CA ALA A 86 7.90 8.04 -22.05
C ALA A 86 6.59 7.37 -22.48
N ASP A 87 6.39 6.14 -22.01
CA ASP A 87 5.22 5.34 -22.32
C ASP A 87 4.63 4.70 -21.05
N ILE A 88 3.39 4.23 -21.16
CA ILE A 88 2.66 3.64 -20.04
C ILE A 88 3.28 2.33 -19.54
N LEU A 89 3.93 1.53 -20.40
CA LEU A 89 4.57 0.28 -19.99
C LEU A 89 5.79 0.56 -19.11
N ALA A 90 6.49 1.68 -19.32
CA ALA A 90 7.58 2.10 -18.44
C ALA A 90 7.06 2.46 -17.04
N VAL A 91 5.92 3.17 -16.95
CA VAL A 91 5.23 3.44 -15.68
C VAL A 91 4.83 2.13 -15.01
N GLN A 92 4.16 1.24 -15.75
CA GLN A 92 3.69 -0.05 -15.25
C GLN A 92 4.86 -0.97 -14.85
N GLY A 93 5.99 -0.95 -15.55
CA GLY A 93 7.20 -1.68 -15.21
C GLY A 93 7.80 -1.20 -13.88
N LEU A 94 7.93 0.11 -13.70
CA LEU A 94 8.41 0.70 -12.44
C LEU A 94 7.42 0.44 -11.28
N LEU A 95 6.11 0.55 -11.51
CA LEU A 95 5.09 0.20 -10.51
C LEU A 95 5.13 -1.28 -10.15
N GLY A 96 5.31 -2.16 -11.11
CA GLY A 96 5.40 -3.58 -10.85
C GLY A 96 6.67 -3.97 -10.07
N LEU A 97 7.79 -3.28 -10.31
CA LEU A 97 8.97 -3.37 -9.43
C LEU A 97 8.64 -2.89 -8.02
N ALA A 98 7.97 -1.74 -7.88
CA ALA A 98 7.53 -1.23 -6.58
C ALA A 98 6.65 -2.25 -5.84
N MET A 99 5.64 -2.81 -6.50
CA MET A 99 4.77 -3.87 -5.97
C MET A 99 5.55 -5.13 -5.58
N PHE A 100 6.59 -5.50 -6.33
CA PHE A 100 7.46 -6.62 -5.96
C PHE A 100 8.16 -6.34 -4.63
N PHE A 101 8.85 -5.20 -4.51
CA PHE A 101 9.63 -4.81 -3.33
C PHE A 101 8.75 -4.49 -2.11
N HIS A 102 7.47 -4.14 -2.31
CA HIS A 102 6.52 -3.94 -1.20
C HIS A 102 6.38 -5.17 -0.30
N GLU A 103 6.66 -6.35 -0.82
CA GLU A 103 6.47 -7.61 -0.13
C GLU A 103 7.81 -8.35 0.08
N THR A 104 8.85 -7.57 0.36
CA THR A 104 10.21 -8.06 0.63
C THR A 104 10.72 -7.49 1.97
N PRO A 105 11.75 -8.13 2.59
CA PRO A 105 12.32 -7.63 3.84
C PRO A 105 12.95 -6.23 3.74
N ASP A 106 13.37 -5.82 2.53
CA ASP A 106 13.94 -4.50 2.27
C ASP A 106 12.96 -3.64 1.43
N PRO A 107 12.15 -2.79 2.07
CA PRO A 107 11.24 -1.89 1.37
C PRO A 107 11.93 -0.61 0.89
N GLN A 108 13.26 -0.45 1.01
CA GLN A 108 13.90 0.78 0.55
C GLN A 108 13.73 1.03 -0.97
N PRO A 109 13.82 0.00 -1.85
CA PRO A 109 13.58 0.19 -3.27
C PRO A 109 12.12 0.54 -3.60
N LEU A 110 11.15 0.08 -2.81
CA LEU A 110 9.72 0.39 -2.98
C LEU A 110 9.50 1.90 -3.09
N PHE A 111 10.04 2.69 -2.17
CA PHE A 111 9.85 4.15 -2.17
C PHE A 111 10.41 4.80 -3.44
N THR A 112 11.59 4.36 -3.88
CA THR A 112 12.26 4.92 -5.05
C THR A 112 11.49 4.60 -6.33
N PHE A 113 11.09 3.34 -6.50
CA PHE A 113 10.34 2.90 -7.69
C PHE A 113 8.93 3.51 -7.74
N ALA A 114 8.23 3.59 -6.61
CA ALA A 114 6.92 4.22 -6.53
C ALA A 114 6.99 5.71 -6.90
N ALA A 115 7.95 6.45 -6.34
CA ALA A 115 8.15 7.86 -6.65
C ALA A 115 8.51 8.07 -8.13
N ALA A 116 9.44 7.26 -8.66
CA ALA A 116 9.82 7.33 -10.07
C ALA A 116 8.64 7.03 -11.01
N ALA A 117 7.85 6.00 -10.70
CA ALA A 117 6.69 5.65 -11.48
C ALA A 117 5.62 6.76 -11.44
N MET A 118 5.37 7.36 -10.28
CA MET A 118 4.45 8.50 -10.16
C MET A 118 4.93 9.71 -10.97
N ARG A 119 6.22 10.05 -10.91
CA ARG A 119 6.79 11.14 -11.73
C ARG A 119 6.69 10.86 -13.23
N LEU A 120 6.90 9.61 -13.66
CA LEU A 120 6.74 9.23 -15.06
C LEU A 120 5.26 9.21 -15.48
N ALA A 121 4.35 8.79 -14.60
CA ALA A 121 2.91 8.88 -14.81
C ALA A 121 2.47 10.35 -14.99
N GLN A 122 3.05 11.27 -14.23
CA GLN A 122 2.84 12.70 -14.39
C GLN A 122 3.33 13.20 -15.74
N SER A 123 4.56 12.83 -16.16
CA SER A 123 5.16 13.34 -17.39
C SER A 123 4.42 12.92 -18.66
N ILE A 124 3.81 11.73 -18.68
CA ILE A 124 2.98 11.25 -19.81
C ILE A 124 1.48 11.59 -19.65
N GLY A 125 1.13 12.38 -18.63
CA GLY A 125 -0.21 12.92 -18.44
C GLY A 125 -1.26 11.94 -17.89
N LEU A 126 -0.89 10.91 -17.13
CA LEU A 126 -1.86 9.97 -16.52
C LEU A 126 -2.67 10.59 -15.38
N HIS A 127 -2.16 11.67 -14.76
CA HIS A 127 -2.83 12.46 -13.72
C HIS A 127 -3.91 13.41 -14.25
N ARG A 128 -4.06 13.48 -15.58
CA ARG A 128 -5.06 14.32 -16.24
C ARG A 128 -6.13 13.46 -16.89
N SER A 129 -7.39 13.87 -16.78
CA SER A 129 -8.58 13.22 -17.37
C SER A 129 -8.70 13.46 -18.88
N HIS A 130 -7.59 13.43 -19.62
CA HIS A 130 -7.61 13.61 -21.07
C HIS A 130 -8.01 12.31 -21.76
N THR A 131 -9.13 12.37 -22.48
CA THR A 131 -9.72 11.22 -23.20
C THR A 131 -9.68 11.39 -24.72
N TYR A 132 -9.20 12.53 -25.23
CA TYR A 132 -9.22 12.84 -26.66
C TYR A 132 -8.40 11.84 -27.49
N GLY A 133 -9.06 11.16 -28.42
CA GLY A 133 -8.43 10.25 -29.37
C GLY A 133 -8.06 8.87 -28.82
N LEU A 134 -8.46 8.55 -27.58
CA LEU A 134 -8.25 7.25 -26.96
C LEU A 134 -9.55 6.44 -26.95
N ASP A 135 -9.43 5.13 -27.09
CA ASP A 135 -10.57 4.24 -26.89
C ASP A 135 -10.89 4.05 -25.39
N HIS A 136 -12.04 3.44 -25.09
CA HIS A 136 -12.46 3.23 -23.70
C HIS A 136 -11.50 2.32 -22.91
N ALA A 137 -10.89 1.32 -23.57
CA ALA A 137 -9.96 0.40 -22.91
C ALA A 137 -8.65 1.10 -22.55
N GLU A 138 -8.14 1.96 -23.43
CA GLU A 138 -6.96 2.80 -23.22
C GLU A 138 -7.19 3.82 -22.09
N ILE A 139 -8.36 4.45 -22.05
CA ILE A 139 -8.73 5.37 -20.96
C ILE A 139 -8.73 4.63 -19.62
N GLU A 140 -9.35 3.45 -19.55
CA GLU A 140 -9.38 2.64 -18.34
C GLU A 140 -7.97 2.17 -17.93
N GLU A 141 -7.12 1.73 -18.87
CA GLU A 141 -5.71 1.36 -18.60
C GLU A 141 -4.94 2.53 -17.97
N ARG A 142 -5.09 3.74 -18.53
CA ARG A 142 -4.45 4.96 -18.03
C ARG A 142 -4.94 5.31 -16.63
N ASN A 143 -6.26 5.30 -16.41
CA ASN A 143 -6.87 5.61 -15.11
C ASN A 143 -6.39 4.62 -14.04
N ARG A 144 -6.44 3.31 -14.32
CA ARG A 144 -6.01 2.26 -13.38
C ARG A 144 -4.53 2.37 -13.05
N THR A 145 -3.68 2.61 -14.05
CA THR A 145 -2.24 2.79 -13.86
C THR A 145 -1.96 3.98 -12.92
N PHE A 146 -2.64 5.12 -13.14
CA PHE A 146 -2.52 6.28 -12.24
C PHE A 146 -2.98 5.96 -10.81
N TRP A 147 -4.15 5.33 -10.66
CA TRP A 147 -4.68 5.02 -9.33
C TRP A 147 -3.83 4.00 -8.57
N ILE A 148 -3.26 3.01 -9.25
CA ILE A 148 -2.32 2.08 -8.63
C ILE A 148 -1.05 2.82 -8.17
N ALA A 149 -0.53 3.74 -8.98
CA ALA A 149 0.58 4.61 -8.56
C ALA A 149 0.21 5.44 -7.32
N PHE A 150 -0.98 6.04 -7.33
CA PHE A 150 -1.46 6.89 -6.23
C PHE A 150 -1.64 6.09 -4.94
N ILE A 151 -2.22 4.89 -5.03
CA ILE A 151 -2.41 3.98 -3.89
C ILE A 151 -1.05 3.66 -3.25
N VAL A 152 -0.06 3.27 -4.05
CA VAL A 152 1.27 2.93 -3.55
C VAL A 152 1.96 4.15 -2.94
N ASP A 153 1.91 5.32 -3.58
CA ASP A 153 2.47 6.57 -3.04
C ASP A 153 1.82 6.97 -1.70
N ALA A 154 0.48 6.95 -1.62
CA ALA A 154 -0.26 7.28 -0.41
C ALA A 154 0.04 6.32 0.74
N ASP A 155 0.07 5.02 0.46
CA ASP A 155 0.35 3.98 1.44
C ASP A 155 1.77 4.11 2.03
N ILE A 156 2.77 4.36 1.19
CA ILE A 156 4.15 4.59 1.65
C ILE A 156 4.23 5.87 2.49
N CYS A 157 3.65 6.97 2.02
CA CYS A 157 3.71 8.24 2.75
C CYS A 157 3.08 8.14 4.13
N HIS A 158 1.90 7.51 4.20
CA HIS A 158 1.18 7.33 5.44
C HIS A 158 1.94 6.43 6.44
N LYS A 159 2.58 5.35 5.95
CA LYS A 159 3.36 4.44 6.80
C LYS A 159 4.69 5.05 7.25
N THR A 160 5.35 5.81 6.38
CA THR A 160 6.74 6.24 6.59
C THR A 160 6.91 7.69 7.01
N GLY A 161 5.86 8.51 6.92
CA GLY A 161 5.93 9.96 7.11
C GLY A 161 6.57 10.71 5.93
N ARG A 162 7.07 10.00 4.91
CA ARG A 162 7.73 10.61 3.75
C ARG A 162 6.76 11.50 2.94
N PRO A 163 7.24 12.59 2.34
CA PRO A 163 6.40 13.44 1.49
C PRO A 163 5.85 12.70 0.27
N ALA A 164 4.65 13.10 -0.15
CA ALA A 164 3.97 12.63 -1.36
C ALA A 164 4.75 12.92 -2.64
N ALA A 165 4.72 12.00 -3.60
CA ALA A 165 5.12 12.31 -4.98
C ALA A 165 4.01 13.01 -5.77
N GLN A 166 2.74 12.71 -5.45
CA GLN A 166 1.56 13.33 -6.07
C GLN A 166 0.87 14.31 -5.10
N ASP A 167 0.71 15.56 -5.53
CA ASP A 167 -0.12 16.56 -4.83
C ASP A 167 -1.60 16.24 -5.05
N THR A 168 -2.40 16.31 -3.98
CA THR A 168 -3.84 16.06 -4.05
C THR A 168 -4.62 17.12 -4.83
N ASN A 169 -4.06 18.31 -4.97
CA ASN A 169 -4.69 19.41 -5.69
C ASN A 169 -4.33 19.40 -7.19
N ASP A 170 -3.41 18.53 -7.62
CA ASP A 170 -2.87 18.54 -8.99
C ASP A 170 -3.10 17.24 -9.75
N PHE A 171 -4.33 16.75 -9.73
CA PHE A 171 -4.82 15.71 -10.63
C PHE A 171 -6.33 15.84 -10.82
N ASN A 172 -6.85 15.35 -11.94
CA ASN A 172 -8.30 15.25 -12.17
C ASN A 172 -8.72 13.90 -12.77
N THR A 173 -7.83 12.90 -12.75
CA THR A 173 -8.13 11.52 -13.13
C THR A 173 -9.30 10.98 -12.31
N VAL A 174 -10.34 10.50 -13.00
CA VAL A 174 -11.57 10.00 -12.37
C VAL A 174 -11.30 8.69 -11.64
N LEU A 175 -11.97 8.47 -10.51
CA LEU A 175 -11.89 7.21 -9.77
C LEU A 175 -12.22 6.01 -10.67
N PRO A 176 -11.61 4.82 -10.43
CA PRO A 176 -11.91 3.63 -11.20
C PRO A 176 -13.42 3.34 -11.21
N THR A 177 -13.94 2.97 -12.39
CA THR A 177 -15.35 2.67 -12.61
C THR A 177 -15.83 1.61 -11.62
N GLU A 178 -17.01 1.82 -11.02
CA GLU A 178 -17.53 0.97 -9.95
C GLU A 178 -17.85 -0.45 -10.41
N LEU A 179 -18.44 -0.56 -11.60
CA LEU A 179 -18.73 -1.82 -12.29
C LEU A 179 -18.09 -1.78 -13.68
N PRO A 180 -16.78 -2.07 -13.78
CA PRO A 180 -16.07 -2.02 -15.05
C PRO A 180 -16.50 -3.17 -15.97
N HIS A 181 -16.64 -2.89 -17.26
CA HIS A 181 -17.12 -3.88 -18.26
C HIS A 181 -16.24 -5.13 -18.40
N ASP A 182 -14.93 -5.00 -18.15
CA ASP A 182 -13.97 -6.11 -18.16
C ASP A 182 -13.84 -6.82 -16.80
N GLY A 183 -14.58 -6.35 -15.79
CA GLY A 183 -14.54 -6.85 -14.42
C GLY A 183 -13.18 -6.70 -13.73
N LEU A 184 -12.24 -5.92 -14.27
CA LEU A 184 -10.93 -5.72 -13.66
C LEU A 184 -11.02 -4.80 -12.44
N GLY A 185 -10.38 -5.17 -11.34
CA GLY A 185 -10.54 -4.52 -10.03
C GLY A 185 -11.68 -5.09 -9.18
N LEU A 186 -12.59 -5.89 -9.77
CA LEU A 186 -13.60 -6.64 -9.03
C LEU A 186 -12.99 -7.94 -8.47
N VAL A 187 -13.18 -8.17 -7.19
CA VAL A 187 -12.80 -9.43 -6.51
C VAL A 187 -14.04 -10.07 -5.90
N GLN A 188 -14.10 -11.39 -5.94
CA GLN A 188 -15.21 -12.16 -5.40
C GLN A 188 -14.75 -13.08 -4.27
N LEU A 189 -15.44 -13.00 -3.14
CA LEU A 189 -15.17 -13.78 -1.92
C LEU A 189 -16.50 -14.27 -1.35
N ASP A 190 -16.64 -15.59 -1.20
CA ASP A 190 -17.86 -16.22 -0.63
C ASP A 190 -19.18 -15.74 -1.26
N GLY A 191 -19.17 -15.49 -2.58
CA GLY A 191 -20.33 -14.99 -3.32
C GLY A 191 -20.53 -13.48 -3.27
N ILE A 192 -19.71 -12.76 -2.51
CA ILE A 192 -19.75 -11.30 -2.37
C ILE A 192 -18.72 -10.68 -3.31
N GLU A 193 -19.18 -9.79 -4.18
CA GLU A 193 -18.34 -9.03 -5.09
C GLU A 193 -18.04 -7.64 -4.51
N VAL A 194 -16.79 -7.20 -4.64
CA VAL A 194 -16.38 -5.85 -4.27
C VAL A 194 -15.36 -5.30 -5.27
N ASN A 195 -15.49 -4.03 -5.61
CA ASN A 195 -14.47 -3.32 -6.39
C ASN A 195 -13.30 -2.93 -5.49
N TYR A 196 -12.33 -3.84 -5.40
CA TYR A 196 -11.14 -3.68 -4.56
C TYR A 196 -10.31 -2.47 -4.95
N LEU A 197 -10.05 -2.28 -6.25
CA LEU A 197 -9.25 -1.16 -6.73
C LEU A 197 -9.90 0.19 -6.35
N ARG A 198 -11.21 0.33 -6.56
CA ARG A 198 -11.95 1.54 -6.21
C ARG A 198 -12.01 1.77 -4.70
N ALA A 199 -12.25 0.71 -3.91
CA ALA A 199 -12.25 0.81 -2.46
C ALA A 199 -10.89 1.27 -1.92
N TYR A 200 -9.80 0.72 -2.45
CA TYR A 200 -8.44 1.11 -2.07
C TYR A 200 -8.08 2.51 -2.56
N ALA A 201 -8.45 2.89 -3.79
CA ALA A 201 -8.26 4.26 -4.30
C ALA A 201 -8.93 5.30 -3.39
N ARG A 202 -10.18 5.05 -2.98
CA ARG A 202 -10.90 5.91 -2.02
C ARG A 202 -10.22 5.94 -0.65
N PHE A 203 -9.72 4.80 -0.18
CA PHE A 203 -8.96 4.74 1.07
C PHE A 203 -7.66 5.55 0.99
N SER A 204 -6.95 5.49 -0.12
CA SER A 204 -5.70 6.20 -0.32
C SER A 204 -5.89 7.73 -0.38
N LEU A 205 -7.02 8.20 -0.89
CA LEU A 205 -7.41 9.62 -0.76
C LEU A 205 -7.55 10.02 0.71
N LEU A 206 -8.19 9.16 1.52
CA LEU A 206 -8.34 9.39 2.96
C LEU A 206 -7.00 9.32 3.70
N GLN A 207 -6.14 8.33 3.40
CA GLN A 207 -4.78 8.26 3.97
C GLN A 207 -4.00 9.55 3.70
N ARG A 208 -4.16 10.10 2.49
CA ARG A 208 -3.50 11.34 2.08
C ARG A 208 -4.10 12.57 2.77
N ASP A 209 -5.42 12.66 2.89
CA ASP A 209 -6.09 13.73 3.65
C ASP A 209 -5.64 13.74 5.12
N ILE A 210 -5.67 12.58 5.77
CA ILE A 210 -5.19 12.39 7.14
C ILE A 210 -3.72 12.82 7.27
N TYR A 211 -2.86 12.39 6.34
CA TYR A 211 -1.46 12.81 6.30
C TYR A 211 -1.32 14.34 6.23
N CYS A 212 -2.02 14.98 5.31
CA CYS A 212 -1.99 16.43 5.13
C CYS A 212 -2.44 17.18 6.38
N ARG A 213 -3.53 16.73 7.01
CA ARG A 213 -4.18 17.40 8.14
C ARG A 213 -3.47 17.22 9.47
N LEU A 214 -2.78 16.09 9.66
CA LEU A 214 -2.24 15.69 10.96
C LEU A 214 -0.71 15.52 11.01
N TYR A 215 -0.03 15.27 9.89
CA TYR A 215 1.38 14.84 9.88
C TYR A 215 2.33 15.75 9.08
N THR A 216 1.83 16.74 8.35
CA THR A 216 2.68 17.73 7.66
C THR A 216 3.33 18.71 8.63
N THR A 217 4.43 19.34 8.21
CA THR A 217 5.10 20.40 8.99
C THR A 217 4.14 21.56 9.34
N THR A 218 3.21 21.88 8.45
CA THR A 218 2.15 22.86 8.73
C THR A 218 1.14 22.34 9.76
N ALA A 219 0.79 21.05 9.71
CA ALA A 219 -0.09 20.44 10.71
C ALA A 219 0.52 20.44 12.11
N THR A 220 1.84 20.31 12.24
CA THR A 220 2.53 20.34 13.56
C THR A 220 2.47 21.71 14.27
N GLN A 221 2.01 22.75 13.58
CA GLN A 221 1.87 24.11 14.15
C GLN A 221 0.46 24.40 14.67
N LYS A 222 -0.49 23.46 14.53
CA LYS A 222 -1.88 23.63 14.99
C LYS A 222 -1.97 23.63 16.51
N SER A 223 -2.96 24.36 17.04
CA SER A 223 -3.29 24.31 18.47
C SER A 223 -3.80 22.94 18.88
N GLY A 224 -3.75 22.62 20.17
CA GLY A 224 -4.28 21.34 20.66
C GLY A 224 -5.78 21.18 20.37
N GLN A 225 -6.56 22.26 20.45
CA GLN A 225 -8.00 22.25 20.14
C GLN A 225 -8.27 21.99 18.65
N ASP A 226 -7.52 22.64 17.77
CA ASP A 226 -7.65 22.43 16.32
C ASP A 226 -7.29 20.99 15.97
N LEU A 227 -6.22 20.44 16.54
CA LEU A 227 -5.84 19.04 16.31
C LEU A 227 -6.93 18.05 16.73
N ILE A 228 -7.61 18.27 17.85
CA ILE A 228 -8.76 17.41 18.25
C ILE A 228 -9.85 17.45 17.19
N LYS A 229 -10.20 18.63 16.68
CA LYS A 229 -11.21 18.78 15.65
C LYS A 229 -10.82 18.00 14.39
N GLU A 230 -9.57 18.17 13.95
CA GLU A 230 -9.03 17.47 12.77
C GLU A 230 -9.07 15.95 12.93
N VAL A 231 -8.68 15.44 14.11
CA VAL A 231 -8.73 14.01 14.41
C VAL A 231 -10.16 13.47 14.35
N LYS A 232 -11.14 14.18 14.92
CA LYS A 232 -12.55 13.75 14.89
C LYS A 232 -13.08 13.64 13.46
N ASP A 233 -12.79 14.64 12.64
CA ASP A 233 -13.20 14.65 11.24
C ASP A 233 -12.53 13.49 10.47
N CYS A 234 -11.25 13.21 10.75
CA CYS A 234 -10.53 12.09 10.17
C CYS A 234 -11.10 10.73 10.61
N GLU A 235 -11.45 10.60 11.90
CA GLU A 235 -12.10 9.41 12.46
C GLU A 235 -13.47 9.17 11.83
N ALA A 236 -14.29 10.21 11.70
CA ALA A 236 -15.58 10.13 11.03
C ALA A 236 -15.43 9.68 9.57
N ALA A 237 -14.47 10.26 8.84
CA ALA A 237 -14.20 9.88 7.46
C ALA A 237 -13.71 8.41 7.31
N LEU A 238 -12.91 7.90 8.25
CA LEU A 238 -12.53 6.48 8.31
C LEU A 238 -13.73 5.57 8.52
N LEU A 239 -14.61 5.93 9.46
CA LEU A 239 -15.82 5.17 9.74
C LEU A 239 -16.79 5.18 8.55
N ASP A 240 -16.90 6.29 7.83
CA ASP A 240 -17.73 6.41 6.64
C ASP A 240 -17.16 5.65 5.44
N TRP A 241 -15.84 5.69 5.25
CA TRP A 241 -15.19 4.84 4.25
C TRP A 241 -15.43 3.35 4.54
N LYS A 242 -15.33 2.92 5.80
CA LYS A 242 -15.61 1.53 6.20
C LYS A 242 -17.03 1.10 5.80
N LYS A 243 -18.04 1.96 5.96
CA LYS A 243 -19.43 1.67 5.57
C LYS A 243 -19.62 1.48 4.06
N CYS A 244 -18.69 1.97 3.23
CA CYS A 244 -18.75 1.81 1.77
C CYS A 244 -18.34 0.40 1.30
N ILE A 245 -17.82 -0.44 2.20
CA ILE A 245 -17.47 -1.83 1.91
C ILE A 245 -18.64 -2.73 2.33
N PRO A 246 -18.98 -3.79 1.56
CA PRO A 246 -19.96 -4.80 1.97
C PRO A 246 -19.71 -5.28 3.41
N ILE A 247 -20.77 -5.41 4.21
CA ILE A 247 -20.68 -5.57 5.67
C ILE A 247 -19.81 -6.77 6.09
N GLU A 248 -19.83 -7.83 5.31
CA GLU A 248 -19.08 -9.07 5.49
C GLU A 248 -17.58 -8.90 5.21
N LEU A 249 -17.21 -7.92 4.38
CA LEU A 249 -15.84 -7.63 3.97
C LEU A 249 -15.25 -6.40 4.69
N GLN A 250 -16.03 -5.70 5.51
CA GLN A 250 -15.55 -4.55 6.28
C GLN A 250 -14.42 -4.94 7.24
N PRO A 251 -13.49 -4.01 7.55
CA PRO A 251 -12.50 -4.20 8.61
C PRO A 251 -13.14 -4.62 9.94
N GLN A 252 -12.84 -5.83 10.39
CA GLN A 252 -13.35 -6.43 11.62
C GLN A 252 -12.20 -7.00 12.46
N PRO A 253 -12.35 -7.07 13.80
CA PRO A 253 -11.32 -7.67 14.66
C PRO A 253 -11.05 -9.14 14.37
N LYS A 254 -12.08 -9.87 13.91
CA LYS A 254 -11.98 -11.29 13.56
C LYS A 254 -12.04 -11.41 12.05
N PHE A 255 -11.09 -12.13 11.48
CA PHE A 255 -11.01 -12.38 10.05
C PHE A 255 -10.98 -13.88 9.77
N SER A 256 -11.88 -14.36 8.93
CA SER A 256 -11.86 -15.77 8.51
C SER A 256 -11.17 -15.86 7.16
N ALA A 257 -9.90 -16.23 7.17
CA ALA A 257 -9.14 -16.47 5.94
C ALA A 257 -9.63 -17.77 5.27
N GLY A 258 -10.11 -17.67 4.03
CA GLY A 258 -10.30 -18.83 3.15
C GLY A 258 -9.09 -19.07 2.24
N GLN A 259 -9.20 -20.05 1.33
CA GLN A 259 -8.11 -20.44 0.42
C GLN A 259 -7.96 -19.54 -0.82
N ASN A 260 -8.90 -18.63 -1.04
CA ASN A 260 -8.90 -17.74 -2.20
C ASN A 260 -7.79 -16.66 -2.07
N PHE A 261 -7.03 -16.43 -3.15
CA PHE A 261 -6.01 -15.39 -3.22
C PHE A 261 -6.52 -13.99 -2.81
N PHE A 262 -7.79 -13.68 -3.08
CA PHE A 262 -8.36 -12.37 -2.79
C PHE A 262 -8.59 -12.10 -1.29
N TYR A 263 -8.58 -13.11 -0.42
CA TYR A 263 -8.64 -12.87 1.04
C TYR A 263 -7.46 -12.03 1.50
N GLN A 264 -6.27 -12.24 0.93
CA GLN A 264 -5.11 -11.43 1.27
C GLN A 264 -5.34 -9.95 0.92
N CYS A 265 -6.12 -9.66 -0.13
CA CYS A 265 -6.42 -8.29 -0.57
C CYS A 265 -7.30 -7.59 0.48
N ILE A 266 -8.38 -8.25 0.90
CA ILE A 266 -9.23 -7.74 1.99
C ILE A 266 -8.44 -7.59 3.29
N LEU A 267 -7.58 -8.55 3.61
CA LEU A 267 -6.72 -8.47 4.78
C LEU A 267 -5.75 -7.28 4.69
N ARG A 268 -5.23 -6.91 3.51
CA ARG A 268 -4.43 -5.68 3.34
C ARG A 268 -5.24 -4.43 3.68
N LEU A 269 -6.49 -4.34 3.24
CA LEU A 269 -7.38 -3.22 3.56
C LEU A 269 -7.69 -3.16 5.06
N HIS A 270 -7.92 -4.31 5.70
CA HIS A 270 -8.16 -4.38 7.15
C HIS A 270 -6.93 -3.90 7.93
N PHE A 271 -5.74 -4.38 7.58
CA PHE A 271 -4.49 -3.90 8.17
C PHE A 271 -4.30 -2.41 7.96
N ALA A 272 -4.45 -1.93 6.73
CA ALA A 272 -4.25 -0.52 6.41
C ALA A 272 -5.23 0.38 7.17
N TYR A 273 -6.51 -0.02 7.26
CA TYR A 273 -7.54 0.65 8.06
C TYR A 273 -7.17 0.69 9.55
N HIS A 274 -6.87 -0.46 10.15
CA HIS A 274 -6.61 -0.54 11.59
C HIS A 274 -5.31 0.18 11.96
N CYS A 275 -4.26 0.10 11.14
CA CYS A 275 -3.03 0.86 11.33
C CYS A 275 -3.29 2.37 11.23
N CYS A 276 -4.05 2.82 10.23
CA CYS A 276 -4.41 4.23 10.05
C CYS A 276 -5.19 4.77 11.25
N TYR A 277 -6.20 4.04 11.71
CA TYR A 277 -6.98 4.40 12.90
C TYR A 277 -6.11 4.41 14.17
N ALA A 278 -5.25 3.41 14.34
CA ALA A 278 -4.35 3.33 15.48
C ALA A 278 -3.37 4.51 15.54
N GLN A 279 -2.93 5.04 14.40
CA GLN A 279 -2.04 6.20 14.34
C GLN A 279 -2.70 7.50 14.84
N LEU A 280 -4.03 7.64 14.76
CA LEU A 280 -4.75 8.78 15.33
C LEU A 280 -4.49 8.94 16.85
N HIS A 281 -4.26 7.83 17.56
CA HIS A 281 -3.94 7.84 18.99
C HIS A 281 -2.81 8.79 19.36
N GLN A 282 -1.76 8.85 18.53
CA GLN A 282 -0.58 9.66 18.82
C GLN A 282 -0.88 11.15 18.74
N ILE A 283 -1.72 11.52 17.77
CA ILE A 283 -2.16 12.90 17.62
C ILE A 283 -3.10 13.28 18.76
N CYS A 284 -3.98 12.38 19.22
CA CYS A 284 -4.78 12.60 20.42
C CYS A 284 -3.91 12.85 21.66
N LEU A 285 -2.87 12.04 21.89
CA LEU A 285 -1.96 12.24 23.02
C LEU A 285 -1.17 13.54 22.90
N HIS A 286 -0.73 13.90 21.69
CA HIS A 286 -0.03 15.16 21.45
C HIS A 286 -0.93 16.37 21.69
N ALA A 287 -2.14 16.35 21.14
CA ALA A 287 -3.15 17.39 21.34
C ALA A 287 -3.51 17.55 22.82
N LYS A 288 -3.67 16.44 23.55
CA LYS A 288 -3.89 16.47 25.00
C LYS A 288 -2.78 17.21 25.75
N ARG A 289 -1.51 16.92 25.43
CA ARG A 289 -0.36 17.59 26.06
C ARG A 289 -0.33 19.08 25.73
N LEU A 290 -0.62 19.46 24.48
CA LEU A 290 -0.69 20.87 24.08
C LEU A 290 -1.78 21.60 24.87
N ILE A 291 -2.97 21.00 24.99
CA ILE A 291 -4.07 21.56 25.78
C ILE A 291 -3.68 21.67 27.25
N GLU A 292 -3.09 20.65 27.85
CA GLU A 292 -2.62 20.71 29.24
C GLU A 292 -1.64 21.87 29.47
N VAL A 293 -0.72 22.11 28.52
CA VAL A 293 0.21 23.25 28.55
C VAL A 293 -0.52 24.59 28.36
N GLU A 294 -1.47 24.67 27.43
CA GLU A 294 -2.30 25.87 27.18
C GLU A 294 -3.19 26.20 28.40
N MET A 295 -3.69 25.17 29.09
CA MET A 295 -4.63 25.28 30.21
C MET A 295 -3.98 25.63 31.55
N ILE A 296 -2.65 25.48 31.69
CA ILE A 296 -1.90 26.08 32.81
C ILE A 296 -2.08 27.62 32.82
N GLY A 297 -2.65 28.23 31.76
CA GLY A 297 -3.04 29.64 31.68
C GLY A 297 -4.53 30.00 31.72
N ASN A 298 -5.50 29.10 31.46
CA ASN A 298 -6.96 29.37 31.51
C ASN A 298 -7.81 28.08 31.42
N ALA A 299 -8.89 27.98 32.21
CA ALA A 299 -9.70 26.77 32.36
C ALA A 299 -10.84 26.60 31.32
N SER A 300 -11.00 25.38 30.81
CA SER A 300 -12.21 24.83 30.13
C SER A 300 -12.18 23.28 30.12
N PRO A 301 -13.05 22.57 30.88
CA PRO A 301 -12.99 21.11 31.07
C PRO A 301 -13.54 20.24 29.93
N ASN A 302 -14.06 20.80 28.84
CA ASN A 302 -14.93 20.04 27.92
C ASN A 302 -14.20 19.20 26.85
N SER A 303 -12.89 19.40 26.63
CA SER A 303 -12.12 18.68 25.59
C SER A 303 -11.56 17.32 26.05
N ILE A 304 -11.59 17.04 27.36
CA ILE A 304 -10.97 15.83 27.95
C ILE A 304 -11.77 14.54 27.64
N PRO A 305 -13.11 14.48 27.81
CA PRO A 305 -13.88 13.25 27.58
C PRO A 305 -13.91 12.82 26.10
N GLU A 306 -13.84 13.79 25.19
CA GLU A 306 -13.90 13.52 23.74
C GLU A 306 -12.62 12.84 23.23
N MET A 307 -11.47 13.17 23.82
CA MET A 307 -10.20 12.49 23.52
C MET A 307 -10.20 11.04 24.01
N GLU A 308 -10.91 10.73 25.10
CA GLU A 308 -10.95 9.35 25.65
C GLU A 308 -11.63 8.38 24.70
N HIS A 309 -12.67 8.82 23.98
CA HIS A 309 -13.35 7.99 22.98
C HIS A 309 -12.41 7.60 21.84
N CYS A 310 -11.74 8.58 21.21
CA CYS A 310 -10.83 8.33 20.11
C CYS A 310 -9.61 7.50 20.57
N ILE A 311 -9.07 7.77 21.76
CA ILE A 311 -8.00 6.97 22.36
C ILE A 311 -8.41 5.50 22.50
N SER A 312 -9.62 5.25 23.01
CA SER A 312 -10.17 3.90 23.17
C SER A 312 -10.39 3.19 21.81
N GLY A 313 -10.92 3.92 20.82
CA GLY A 313 -11.10 3.46 19.45
C GLY A 313 -9.78 3.06 18.79
N SER A 314 -8.76 3.92 18.86
CA SER A 314 -7.44 3.62 18.31
C SER A 314 -6.74 2.46 19.01
N LEU A 315 -6.91 2.30 20.32
CA LEU A 315 -6.38 1.13 21.05
C LEU A 315 -7.06 -0.16 20.60
N THR A 316 -8.39 -0.11 20.38
CA THR A 316 -9.15 -1.24 19.84
C THR A 316 -8.67 -1.59 18.43
N ALA A 317 -8.49 -0.59 17.56
CA ALA A 317 -7.95 -0.80 16.21
C ALA A 317 -6.53 -1.39 16.24
N ALA A 318 -5.68 -0.91 17.13
CA ALA A 318 -4.34 -1.44 17.34
C ALA A 318 -4.35 -2.92 17.76
N ARG A 319 -5.27 -3.32 18.65
CA ARG A 319 -5.47 -4.73 19.04
C ARG A 319 -5.96 -5.56 17.86
N SER A 320 -6.96 -5.08 17.11
CA SER A 320 -7.43 -5.76 15.90
C SER A 320 -6.31 -5.98 14.88
N ALA A 321 -5.44 -4.99 14.65
CA ALA A 321 -4.28 -5.18 13.77
C ALA A 321 -3.34 -6.29 14.25
N VAL A 322 -3.16 -6.43 15.58
CA VAL A 322 -2.36 -7.53 16.15
C VAL A 322 -3.06 -8.87 16.00
N ASP A 323 -4.37 -8.93 16.24
CA ASP A 323 -5.15 -10.17 16.09
C ASP A 323 -5.07 -10.68 14.64
N LEU A 324 -5.12 -9.78 13.65
CA LEU A 324 -4.99 -10.14 12.23
C LEU A 324 -3.64 -10.78 11.87
N LEU A 325 -2.58 -10.63 12.67
CA LEU A 325 -1.27 -11.25 12.43
C LEU A 325 -1.35 -12.78 12.40
N GLU A 326 -2.32 -13.39 13.09
CA GLU A 326 -2.51 -14.84 13.11
C GLU A 326 -2.90 -15.40 11.73
N HIS A 327 -3.40 -14.54 10.83
CA HIS A 327 -3.77 -14.92 9.46
C HIS A 327 -2.68 -14.60 8.45
N VAL A 328 -1.73 -13.73 8.79
CA VAL A 328 -0.68 -13.27 7.87
C VAL A 328 0.19 -14.43 7.41
N GLU A 329 0.57 -15.32 8.32
CA GLU A 329 1.41 -16.50 8.02
C GLU A 329 0.75 -17.44 7.02
N LYS A 330 -0.60 -17.47 6.94
CA LYS A 330 -1.35 -18.31 5.99
C LYS A 330 -1.17 -17.87 4.53
N PHE A 331 -0.78 -16.62 4.29
CA PHE A 331 -0.57 -16.06 2.95
C PHE A 331 0.92 -16.02 2.53
N GLY A 332 1.79 -16.65 3.33
CA GLY A 332 3.20 -16.82 3.03
C GLY A 332 4.08 -15.60 3.33
N LEU A 333 5.39 -15.79 3.19
CA LEU A 333 6.42 -14.85 3.66
C LEU A 333 6.29 -13.42 3.08
N SER A 334 5.89 -13.27 1.81
CA SER A 334 5.76 -11.93 1.21
C SER A 334 4.68 -11.11 1.88
N PHE A 335 3.56 -11.73 2.23
CA PHE A 335 2.49 -11.07 2.97
C PHE A 335 2.92 -10.76 4.41
N THR A 336 3.74 -11.61 5.02
CA THR A 336 4.40 -11.34 6.30
C THR A 336 5.26 -10.09 6.26
N TRP A 337 6.05 -9.89 5.19
CA TRP A 337 6.84 -8.67 5.03
C TRP A 337 5.97 -7.43 4.86
N TYR A 338 4.86 -7.52 4.12
CA TYR A 338 3.88 -6.43 4.02
C TYR A 338 3.31 -6.06 5.40
N ALA A 339 2.83 -7.04 6.16
CA ALA A 339 2.28 -6.80 7.50
C ALA A 339 3.35 -6.26 8.46
N GLN A 340 4.58 -6.75 8.36
CA GLN A 340 5.71 -6.18 9.08
C GLN A 340 5.98 -4.74 8.66
N PHE A 341 5.88 -4.37 7.39
CA PHE A 341 6.06 -2.98 6.97
C PHE A 341 4.99 -2.07 7.61
N CYS A 342 3.73 -2.53 7.68
CA CYS A 342 2.66 -1.83 8.40
C CYS A 342 2.95 -1.66 9.91
N VAL A 343 3.57 -2.66 10.55
CA VAL A 343 3.72 -2.73 12.01
C VAL A 343 5.10 -2.28 12.51
N LEU A 344 6.18 -2.46 11.75
CA LEU A 344 7.54 -2.04 12.10
C LEU A 344 7.69 -0.52 12.01
N PHE A 345 6.87 0.17 11.23
CA PHE A 345 6.79 1.64 11.34
C PHE A 345 6.10 2.09 12.63
N TRP A 346 5.32 1.21 13.28
CA TRP A 346 4.90 1.40 14.67
C TRP A 346 6.09 1.29 15.66
N ARG A 347 7.16 0.56 15.31
CA ARG A 347 8.40 0.49 16.12
C ARG A 347 9.23 1.79 16.07
N GLN A 348 9.16 2.62 15.04
CA GLN A 348 9.79 3.95 15.10
C GLN A 348 9.04 4.87 16.07
N LEU A 349 7.74 4.61 16.27
CA LEU A 349 6.92 5.24 17.31
C LEU A 349 7.03 4.59 18.70
N LYS A 350 7.65 3.41 18.81
CA LYS A 350 7.91 2.71 20.06
C LYS A 350 8.89 3.44 20.98
N GLN A 351 9.76 4.31 20.45
CA GLN A 351 10.58 5.19 21.30
C GLN A 351 9.73 6.18 22.12
N MET A 352 8.44 6.35 21.81
CA MET A 352 7.49 7.12 22.62
C MET A 352 6.49 6.28 23.45
N LEU A 353 6.41 4.96 23.23
CA LEU A 353 5.45 4.04 23.88
C LEU A 353 6.05 3.23 25.04
N THR A 354 6.96 3.82 25.81
CA THR A 354 7.34 3.29 27.14
C THR A 354 6.21 3.40 28.18
N SER A 355 5.04 3.96 27.83
CA SER A 355 3.93 4.16 28.77
C SER A 355 2.73 3.22 28.62
N VAL A 356 2.66 2.30 27.64
CA VAL A 356 1.47 1.44 27.48
C VAL A 356 1.81 -0.04 27.19
N GLN A 357 1.70 -0.84 28.25
CA GLN A 357 1.52 -2.31 28.33
C GLN A 357 2.48 -3.23 27.54
N GLY A 358 3.34 -3.93 28.30
CA GLY A 358 4.35 -4.89 27.82
C GLY A 358 3.84 -6.18 27.16
N VAL A 359 2.53 -6.40 27.03
CA VAL A 359 1.96 -7.63 26.42
C VAL A 359 1.94 -7.57 24.89
N LEU A 360 1.67 -6.40 24.30
CA LEU A 360 1.73 -6.21 22.83
C LEU A 360 3.19 -6.32 22.33
N TYR A 361 4.14 -5.90 23.17
CA TYR A 361 5.57 -5.93 22.90
C TYR A 361 6.11 -7.35 22.71
N THR A 362 5.78 -8.28 23.62
CA THR A 362 6.23 -9.67 23.56
C THR A 362 5.65 -10.38 22.34
N SER A 363 4.35 -10.22 22.07
CA SER A 363 3.72 -10.85 20.90
C SER A 363 4.33 -10.38 19.57
N LEU A 364 4.59 -9.08 19.42
CA LEU A 364 5.22 -8.52 18.21
C LEU A 364 6.71 -8.87 18.07
N LEU A 365 7.46 -8.96 19.18
CA LEU A 365 8.85 -9.40 19.15
C LEU A 365 8.98 -10.89 18.85
N LEU A 366 8.16 -11.71 19.49
CA LEU A 366 8.10 -13.15 19.21
C LEU A 366 7.68 -13.40 17.76
N TRP A 367 6.70 -12.65 17.24
CA TRP A 367 6.29 -12.76 15.85
C TRP A 367 7.36 -12.29 14.85
N SER A 368 8.01 -11.14 15.11
CA SER A 368 9.13 -10.64 14.29
C SER A 368 10.34 -11.59 14.29
N GLN A 369 10.63 -12.25 15.42
CA GLN A 369 11.70 -13.24 15.54
C GLN A 369 11.35 -14.56 14.82
N ARG A 370 10.10 -15.02 14.88
CA ARG A 370 9.62 -16.21 14.15
C ARG A 370 9.59 -16.01 12.63
N SER A 371 9.31 -14.79 12.19
CA SER A 371 9.13 -14.43 10.78
C SER A 371 10.43 -14.17 10.02
N SER A 372 11.61 -14.35 10.63
CA SER A 372 12.92 -14.14 9.98
C SER A 372 13.59 -15.50 9.71
N PRO A 373 13.44 -16.12 8.52
CA PRO A 373 14.01 -17.44 8.26
C PRO A 373 15.47 -17.38 7.77
N ILE A 374 16.06 -16.18 7.62
CA ILE A 374 17.38 -16.02 7.00
C ILE A 374 18.29 -15.25 7.96
N SER A 375 18.83 -15.97 8.94
CA SER A 375 20.05 -15.56 9.63
C SER A 375 21.00 -16.75 9.77
N SER A 376 21.66 -17.12 8.69
CA SER A 376 23.01 -17.69 8.76
C SER A 376 23.74 -17.46 7.43
N HIS A 377 24.83 -16.71 7.52
CA HIS A 377 25.91 -16.56 6.53
C HIS A 377 25.62 -15.74 5.26
N THR A 378 25.71 -14.41 5.37
CA THR A 378 26.85 -13.59 4.86
C THR A 378 26.52 -12.11 5.04
N HIS A 379 27.48 -11.36 5.60
CA HIS A 379 27.31 -9.98 6.00
C HIS A 379 27.38 -9.00 4.83
N THR A 380 26.47 -8.02 4.82
CA THR A 380 26.85 -6.60 4.73
C THR A 380 25.81 -5.80 5.51
N LYS A 381 26.13 -5.47 6.77
CA LYS A 381 25.37 -4.51 7.56
C LYS A 381 25.55 -3.13 6.90
N ILE A 382 24.58 -2.67 6.13
CA ILE A 382 24.50 -1.26 5.75
C ILE A 382 23.90 -0.52 6.95
N PRO A 383 24.63 0.41 7.60
CA PRO A 383 24.10 1.13 8.74
C PRO A 383 23.02 2.11 8.28
N LEU A 384 21.80 1.92 8.79
CA LEU A 384 20.73 2.93 8.77
C LEU A 384 21.21 4.14 9.58
N ARG A 385 21.85 5.10 8.90
CA ARG A 385 22.04 6.45 9.44
C ARG A 385 20.70 7.18 9.34
N ILE A 386 20.11 7.38 10.51
CA ILE A 386 18.97 8.26 10.77
C ILE A 386 19.41 9.69 10.41
N PHE A 387 18.70 10.34 9.48
CA PHE A 387 18.68 11.79 9.42
C PHE A 387 17.45 12.27 10.19
N ILE A 388 17.71 13.28 11.02
CA ILE A 388 16.86 13.96 12.01
C ILE A 388 15.62 14.55 11.34
#